data_AF-A0A5K7XGB3-F1
#
_entry.id   AF-A0A5K7XGB3-F1
#
_cell.length_a   1.000
_cell.length_b   1.000
_cell.length_c   1.000
_cell.angle_alpha   90.00
_cell.angle_beta   90.00
_cell.angle_gamma   90.00
#
_symmetry.space_group_name_H-M   'P 1'
#
loop_
_entity.id
_entity.type
_entity.pdbx_description
1 polymer ?
#
loop_
_entity_poly.entity_id
_entity_poly.type
_entity_poly.pdbx_seq_one_letter_code
_entity_poly.pdbx_strand_id
1 'polypeptide(L)'
;MSMQRLKLGLLASAAVILGASSAAAQTPGFFTGFEAEVGPGNPVAYTTGSLILQDGWDLGSAARSPRVQTAAEIAAELTTAGLNVGQTTHSGNSALLVSKENINVESSGYFVRDVFTGLESETKVTVNFWARPLTSGLGADPAGTPAGNNKTIGERQGNMFIGIADNTEVRAAAVRFGVDTSGADPYTNVLERHIDFASASAGAAVWVKSGQLWTADSWYNFKFKMDYTTKTYDFFVNGVKANADPIRFYNETSTAAQRFFVSRGTNQAGSIIDDISVMPTSAVPVTPGDFNADGLVNGADFLLWQRDTTVGSLDDWKANFGASSTVAIGAVPEPAAAALAALAAIGLGVVGRKRR
;
A
#
# COMPACT_ATOMS: atom_id res chain seq x y z
N MET A 1 -73.80 -11.53 -18.38
CA MET A 1 -73.27 -12.16 -17.16
C MET A 1 -71.92 -11.57 -16.86
N SER A 2 -71.83 -10.89 -15.72
CA SER A 2 -70.64 -10.28 -15.14
C SER A 2 -69.62 -11.34 -14.74
N MET A 3 -68.34 -11.11 -14.96
CA MET A 3 -67.28 -11.71 -14.15
C MET A 3 -66.19 -10.68 -13.87
N GLN A 4 -66.21 -10.21 -12.62
CA GLN A 4 -65.24 -9.33 -11.99
C GLN A 4 -63.85 -9.97 -12.00
N ARG A 5 -62.83 -9.22 -12.45
CA ARG A 5 -61.42 -9.56 -12.20
C ARG A 5 -61.07 -9.08 -10.79
N LEU A 6 -60.84 -10.04 -9.90
CA LEU A 6 -60.35 -9.83 -8.54
C LEU A 6 -58.90 -9.36 -8.60
N LYS A 7 -58.62 -8.14 -8.09
CA LYS A 7 -57.26 -7.64 -7.85
C LYS A 7 -56.72 -8.27 -6.58
N LEU A 8 -55.71 -9.13 -6.68
CA LEU A 8 -54.92 -9.59 -5.54
C LEU A 8 -53.64 -8.76 -5.48
N GLY A 9 -53.59 -7.79 -4.57
CA GLY A 9 -52.40 -7.00 -4.29
C GLY A 9 -51.42 -7.81 -3.44
N LEU A 10 -50.25 -8.12 -3.99
CA LEU A 10 -49.14 -8.66 -3.24
C LEU A 10 -48.24 -7.48 -2.83
N LEU A 11 -48.35 -7.04 -1.58
CA LEU A 11 -47.41 -6.12 -0.93
C LEU A 11 -46.16 -6.93 -0.54
N ALA A 12 -45.10 -6.85 -1.35
CA ALA A 12 -43.76 -7.26 -0.93
C ALA A 12 -43.04 -6.03 -0.37
N SER A 13 -42.91 -5.97 0.96
CA SER A 13 -42.10 -4.97 1.64
C SER A 13 -40.62 -5.18 1.31
N ALA A 14 -40.04 -4.27 0.53
CA ALA A 14 -38.60 -4.18 0.38
C ALA A 14 -38.03 -3.52 1.64
N ALA A 15 -37.39 -4.32 2.50
CA ALA A 15 -36.54 -3.80 3.56
C ALA A 15 -35.24 -3.29 2.91
N VAL A 16 -35.18 -1.98 2.65
CA VAL A 16 -33.94 -1.30 2.32
C VAL A 16 -33.11 -1.24 3.59
N ILE A 17 -32.12 -2.13 3.71
CA ILE A 17 -31.05 -1.98 4.70
C ILE A 17 -30.14 -0.87 4.17
N LEU A 18 -30.44 0.37 4.55
CA LEU A 18 -29.47 1.46 4.48
C LEU A 18 -28.44 1.19 5.59
N GLY A 19 -27.41 0.41 5.26
CA GLY A 19 -26.18 0.40 6.02
C GLY A 19 -25.53 1.77 5.85
N ALA A 20 -25.75 2.67 6.80
CA ALA A 20 -24.93 3.85 6.93
C ALA A 20 -23.53 3.35 7.32
N SER A 21 -22.63 3.20 6.34
CA SER A 21 -21.20 3.17 6.63
C SER A 21 -20.89 4.53 7.26
N SER A 22 -20.48 4.52 8.53
CA SER A 22 -19.77 5.65 9.09
C SER A 22 -18.57 5.89 8.17
N ALA A 23 -18.58 7.01 7.44
CA ALA A 23 -17.41 7.45 6.70
C ALA A 23 -16.29 7.63 7.74
N ALA A 24 -15.43 6.63 7.87
CA ALA A 24 -14.15 6.83 8.50
C ALA A 24 -13.50 7.99 7.75
N ALA A 25 -13.04 9.01 8.47
CA ALA A 25 -12.32 10.11 7.86
C ALA A 25 -11.22 9.50 6.99
N GLN A 26 -11.25 9.77 5.69
CA GLN A 26 -10.28 9.22 4.75
C GLN A 26 -8.91 9.82 5.16
N THR A 27 -8.05 8.99 5.74
CA THR A 27 -6.68 9.37 6.05
C THR A 27 -6.03 9.87 4.75
N PRO A 28 -5.39 11.06 4.74
CA PRO A 28 -4.70 11.55 3.56
C PRO A 28 -3.74 10.51 2.99
N GLY A 29 -3.82 10.25 1.69
CA GLY A 29 -2.97 9.27 1.02
C GLY A 29 -3.62 7.90 0.80
N PHE A 30 -2.79 6.87 0.77
CA PHE A 30 -3.16 5.53 0.34
C PHE A 30 -2.39 4.46 1.09
N PHE A 31 -3.04 3.39 1.48
CA PHE A 31 -2.36 2.19 1.93
C PHE A 31 -3.20 0.95 1.62
N THR A 32 -2.53 -0.19 1.41
CA THR A 32 -3.16 -1.48 1.16
C THR A 32 -2.20 -2.62 1.45
N GLY A 33 -2.71 -3.69 2.06
CA GLY A 33 -2.08 -5.01 2.13
C GLY A 33 -2.72 -6.02 1.16
N PHE A 34 -3.62 -5.57 0.28
CA PHE A 34 -4.34 -6.40 -0.70
C PHE A 34 -5.17 -7.54 -0.08
N GLU A 35 -5.64 -7.36 1.15
CA GLU A 35 -6.36 -8.39 1.87
C GLU A 35 -7.86 -8.41 1.56
N ALA A 36 -8.48 -9.59 1.72
CA ALA A 36 -9.92 -9.76 1.55
C ALA A 36 -10.74 -9.09 2.65
N GLU A 37 -10.15 -8.91 3.83
CA GLU A 37 -10.81 -8.32 4.99
C GLU A 37 -10.29 -6.90 5.25
N VAL A 38 -11.18 -6.01 5.66
CA VAL A 38 -10.81 -4.64 6.05
C VAL A 38 -10.12 -4.66 7.43
N GLY A 39 -9.00 -3.95 7.55
CA GLY A 39 -8.23 -3.86 8.78
C GLY A 39 -7.26 -2.68 8.81
N PRO A 40 -6.48 -2.53 9.91
CA PRO A 40 -5.59 -1.38 10.11
C PRO A 40 -4.51 -1.16 9.03
N GLY A 41 -4.14 -2.21 8.27
CA GLY A 41 -3.22 -2.14 7.12
C GLY A 41 -3.91 -2.31 5.76
N ASN A 42 -5.24 -2.46 5.74
CA ASN A 42 -6.01 -2.75 4.54
C ASN A 42 -7.39 -2.07 4.65
N PRO A 43 -7.50 -0.78 4.29
CA PRO A 43 -8.71 0.01 4.53
C PRO A 43 -9.86 -0.39 3.59
N VAL A 44 -9.53 -1.09 2.49
CA VAL A 44 -10.47 -1.56 1.47
C VAL A 44 -10.21 -3.03 1.23
N ALA A 45 -11.29 -3.83 1.19
CA ALA A 45 -11.22 -5.24 0.86
C ALA A 45 -10.93 -5.46 -0.63
N TYR A 46 -10.07 -6.44 -0.93
CA TYR A 46 -9.76 -6.89 -2.27
C TYR A 46 -10.28 -8.30 -2.52
N THR A 47 -10.87 -8.51 -3.69
CA THR A 47 -11.23 -9.84 -4.19
C THR A 47 -10.08 -10.38 -5.03
N THR A 48 -9.81 -11.68 -4.91
CA THR A 48 -8.79 -12.33 -5.74
C THR A 48 -9.16 -12.28 -7.22
N GLY A 49 -8.16 -12.28 -8.09
CA GLY A 49 -8.30 -12.07 -9.52
C GLY A 49 -7.93 -10.64 -9.92
N SER A 50 -8.57 -10.14 -10.97
CA SER A 50 -8.19 -8.87 -11.60
C SER A 50 -8.27 -7.69 -10.64
N LEU A 51 -7.20 -6.89 -10.52
CA LEU A 51 -7.20 -5.64 -9.76
C LEU A 51 -8.10 -4.56 -10.39
N ILE A 52 -8.52 -4.76 -11.65
CA ILE A 52 -9.37 -3.83 -12.40
C ILE A 52 -10.63 -3.48 -11.62
N LEU A 53 -10.95 -2.18 -11.55
CA LEU A 53 -12.14 -1.62 -10.88
C LEU A 53 -12.19 -1.87 -9.36
N GLN A 54 -11.16 -2.50 -8.78
CA GLN A 54 -11.02 -2.60 -7.34
C GLN A 54 -10.30 -1.36 -6.85
N ASP A 55 -10.83 -0.74 -5.80
CA ASP A 55 -10.29 0.43 -5.12
C ASP A 55 -10.11 1.69 -6.00
N GLY A 56 -10.17 1.63 -7.34
CA GLY A 56 -9.85 2.71 -8.28
C GLY A 56 -8.45 2.56 -8.89
N TRP A 57 -7.99 1.32 -9.08
CA TRP A 57 -6.86 1.02 -9.95
C TRP A 57 -7.29 1.11 -11.43
N ASP A 58 -6.51 1.81 -12.24
CA ASP A 58 -6.67 1.91 -13.69
C ASP A 58 -5.46 1.33 -14.43
N LEU A 59 -5.74 0.81 -15.62
CA LEU A 59 -4.76 0.15 -16.49
C LEU A 59 -4.26 1.04 -17.62
N GLY A 60 -4.68 2.31 -17.66
CA GLY A 60 -4.47 3.15 -18.83
C GLY A 60 -5.03 2.46 -20.10
N SER A 61 -4.24 2.40 -21.17
CA SER A 61 -4.69 1.97 -22.50
C SER A 61 -4.62 0.46 -22.81
N ALA A 62 -4.43 -0.43 -21.82
CA ALA A 62 -4.23 -1.85 -22.12
C ALA A 62 -4.95 -2.84 -21.18
N ALA A 63 -5.59 -3.84 -21.79
CA ALA A 63 -6.21 -5.00 -21.16
C ALA A 63 -5.18 -5.92 -20.45
N ARG A 64 -4.64 -5.49 -19.30
CA ARG A 64 -3.54 -6.17 -18.61
C ARG A 64 -3.80 -6.21 -17.10
N SER A 65 -3.93 -7.40 -16.54
CA SER A 65 -4.40 -7.57 -15.16
C SER A 65 -3.23 -7.89 -14.23
N PRO A 66 -2.65 -6.91 -13.50
CA PRO A 66 -2.09 -7.27 -12.22
C PRO A 66 -3.25 -7.86 -11.38
N ARG A 67 -2.95 -8.93 -10.65
CA ARG A 67 -3.97 -9.72 -9.96
C ARG A 67 -3.71 -9.68 -8.47
N VAL A 68 -4.74 -9.36 -7.69
CA VAL A 68 -4.68 -9.70 -6.27
C VAL A 68 -4.86 -11.20 -6.17
N GLN A 69 -3.96 -11.88 -5.48
CA GLN A 69 -4.01 -13.32 -5.35
C GLN A 69 -3.61 -13.73 -3.95
N THR A 70 -4.21 -14.81 -3.48
CA THR A 70 -3.77 -15.47 -2.25
C THR A 70 -2.35 -16.02 -2.40
N ALA A 71 -1.70 -16.23 -1.25
CA ALA A 71 -0.41 -16.90 -1.18
C ALA A 71 -0.37 -18.24 -1.93
N ALA A 72 -1.48 -18.99 -1.91
CA ALA A 72 -1.61 -20.29 -2.57
C ALA A 72 -1.76 -20.16 -4.10
N GLU A 73 -2.54 -19.19 -4.59
CA GLU A 73 -2.69 -18.92 -6.02
C GLU A 73 -1.36 -18.46 -6.64
N ILE A 74 -0.64 -17.55 -5.96
CA ILE A 74 0.70 -17.11 -6.39
C ILE A 74 1.66 -18.32 -6.42
N ALA A 75 1.63 -19.18 -5.40
CA ALA A 75 2.48 -20.37 -5.36
C ALA A 75 2.21 -21.32 -6.53
N ALA A 76 0.95 -21.49 -6.92
CA ALA A 76 0.56 -22.32 -8.06
C ALA A 76 1.06 -21.73 -9.40
N GLU A 77 0.98 -20.41 -9.58
CA GLU A 77 1.52 -19.72 -10.75
C GLU A 77 3.04 -19.84 -10.85
N LEU A 78 3.76 -19.62 -9.73
CA LEU A 78 5.22 -19.78 -9.68
C LEU A 78 5.64 -21.23 -10.01
N THR A 79 4.94 -22.22 -9.44
CA THR A 79 5.19 -23.64 -9.71
C THR A 79 4.97 -23.98 -11.18
N THR A 80 3.86 -23.50 -11.77
CA THR A 80 3.54 -23.69 -13.20
C THR A 80 4.59 -23.05 -14.09
N ALA A 81 5.15 -21.92 -13.66
CA ALA A 81 6.24 -21.26 -14.36
C ALA A 81 7.59 -21.98 -14.20
N GLY A 82 7.73 -22.93 -13.28
CA GLY A 82 9.00 -23.60 -12.97
C GLY A 82 9.94 -22.76 -12.09
N LEU A 83 9.37 -21.81 -11.33
CA LEU A 83 10.10 -20.96 -10.40
C LEU A 83 10.09 -21.54 -9.00
N ASN A 84 11.07 -21.12 -8.19
CA ASN A 84 11.01 -21.34 -6.77
C ASN A 84 9.84 -20.55 -6.16
N VAL A 85 9.02 -21.22 -5.36
CA VAL A 85 7.84 -20.61 -4.76
C VAL A 85 8.24 -19.52 -3.76
N GLY A 86 9.23 -19.80 -2.90
CA GLY A 86 9.66 -18.88 -1.85
C GLY A 86 8.49 -18.41 -0.95
N GLN A 87 8.62 -17.23 -0.37
CA GLN A 87 7.50 -16.55 0.30
C GLN A 87 6.67 -15.78 -0.75
N THR A 88 5.37 -16.08 -0.82
CA THR A 88 4.47 -15.55 -1.85
C THR A 88 3.71 -14.29 -1.46
N THR A 89 3.67 -13.96 -0.17
CA THR A 89 3.22 -12.68 0.38
C THR A 89 4.28 -12.16 1.35
N HIS A 90 4.30 -10.85 1.61
CA HIS A 90 5.17 -10.28 2.64
C HIS A 90 4.46 -10.34 3.99
N SER A 91 3.21 -9.91 4.03
CA SER A 91 2.32 -10.04 5.18
C SER A 91 1.00 -10.69 4.76
N GLY A 92 0.11 -10.92 5.73
CA GLY A 92 -1.26 -11.38 5.44
C GLY A 92 -1.36 -12.67 4.61
N ASN A 93 -2.43 -12.78 3.82
CA ASN A 93 -2.77 -13.96 3.02
C ASN A 93 -2.76 -13.69 1.52
N SER A 94 -2.72 -12.43 1.09
CA SER A 94 -2.80 -12.06 -0.32
C SER A 94 -1.77 -10.99 -0.66
N ALA A 95 -1.43 -10.88 -1.94
CA ALA A 95 -0.55 -9.84 -2.44
C ALA A 95 -0.91 -9.52 -3.89
N LEU A 96 -0.30 -8.46 -4.42
CA LEU A 96 -0.44 -8.09 -5.82
C LEU A 96 0.60 -8.83 -6.68
N LEU A 97 0.14 -9.78 -7.50
CA LEU A 97 0.97 -10.37 -8.55
C LEU A 97 0.95 -9.50 -9.80
N VAL A 98 2.10 -8.92 -10.11
CA VAL A 98 2.36 -8.20 -11.35
C VAL A 98 3.12 -9.12 -12.29
N SER A 99 2.39 -9.88 -13.11
CA SER A 99 2.98 -10.76 -14.13
C SER A 99 2.10 -10.75 -15.40
N LYS A 100 2.54 -11.48 -16.44
CA LYS A 100 1.77 -11.61 -17.67
C LYS A 100 0.53 -12.50 -17.44
N GLU A 101 -0.67 -12.04 -17.73
CA GLU A 101 -1.86 -12.90 -17.52
C GLU A 101 -2.11 -13.81 -18.73
N ASN A 102 -2.07 -13.24 -19.94
CA ASN A 102 -2.38 -13.95 -21.18
C ASN A 102 -1.23 -13.88 -22.18
N ILE A 103 -0.76 -15.06 -22.60
CA ILE A 103 0.35 -15.17 -23.55
C ILE A 103 0.10 -14.44 -24.88
N ASN A 104 -1.13 -14.46 -25.39
CA ASN A 104 -1.41 -14.12 -26.79
C ASN A 104 -1.79 -12.64 -27.03
N VAL A 105 -2.06 -11.88 -25.97
CA VAL A 105 -2.69 -10.55 -26.08
C VAL A 105 -1.87 -9.46 -25.38
N GLU A 106 -1.00 -9.82 -24.44
CA GLU A 106 -0.33 -8.84 -23.60
C GLU A 106 1.04 -8.39 -24.13
N SER A 107 1.14 -7.09 -24.46
CA SER A 107 2.34 -6.50 -25.07
C SER A 107 3.20 -5.52 -24.22
N SER A 108 2.90 -5.14 -22.95
CA SER A 108 3.71 -4.26 -22.03
C SER A 108 2.92 -3.64 -20.85
N GLY A 109 2.92 -4.16 -19.62
CA GLY A 109 2.17 -3.54 -18.51
C GLY A 109 2.57 -2.09 -18.13
N TYR A 110 1.61 -1.17 -18.06
CA TYR A 110 1.69 0.04 -17.22
C TYR A 110 0.36 0.15 -16.52
N PHE A 111 0.36 0.21 -15.20
CA PHE A 111 -0.85 0.36 -14.42
C PHE A 111 -0.62 1.29 -13.26
N VAL A 112 -1.70 1.94 -12.83
CA VAL A 112 -1.65 3.04 -11.90
C VAL A 112 -2.78 2.91 -10.91
N ARG A 113 -2.48 3.15 -9.64
CA ARG A 113 -3.50 3.52 -8.67
C ARG A 113 -3.88 4.96 -8.99
N ASP A 114 -5.08 5.13 -9.53
CA ASP A 114 -5.38 6.31 -10.35
C ASP A 114 -5.44 7.60 -9.57
N VAL A 115 -5.95 7.54 -8.34
CA VAL A 115 -5.95 8.68 -7.42
C VAL A 115 -6.01 8.17 -5.99
N PHE A 116 -5.10 8.64 -5.16
CA PHE A 116 -5.38 8.86 -3.75
C PHE A 116 -5.37 10.35 -3.44
N THR A 117 -6.30 10.78 -2.58
CA THR A 117 -6.58 12.18 -2.28
C THR A 117 -5.97 12.59 -0.93
N GLY A 118 -5.91 13.90 -0.68
CA GLY A 118 -5.42 14.47 0.58
C GLY A 118 -3.91 14.75 0.61
N LEU A 119 -3.18 14.44 -0.48
CA LEU A 119 -1.75 14.74 -0.60
C LEU A 119 -1.44 15.90 -1.55
N GLU A 120 -2.46 16.54 -2.12
CA GLU A 120 -2.29 17.60 -3.12
C GLU A 120 -1.59 18.85 -2.59
N SER A 121 -1.75 19.14 -1.29
CA SER A 121 -1.08 20.24 -0.59
C SER A 121 0.20 19.83 0.12
N GLU A 122 0.52 18.53 0.16
CA GLU A 122 1.63 18.02 0.93
C GLU A 122 2.96 18.25 0.21
N THR A 123 3.85 18.98 0.86
CA THR A 123 5.19 19.25 0.32
C THR A 123 6.17 18.11 0.61
N LYS A 124 5.87 17.26 1.60
CA LYS A 124 6.68 16.10 1.94
C LYS A 124 5.82 14.86 2.03
N VAL A 125 6.20 13.81 1.33
CA VAL A 125 5.43 12.56 1.24
C VAL A 125 6.37 11.38 1.45
N THR A 126 5.96 10.44 2.30
CA THR A 126 6.67 9.19 2.52
C THR A 126 5.93 8.08 1.81
N VAL A 127 6.67 7.34 1.00
CA VAL A 127 6.18 6.18 0.25
C VAL A 127 6.90 4.97 0.79
N ASN A 128 6.19 3.90 1.07
CA ASN A 128 6.73 2.63 1.55
C ASN A 128 5.99 1.49 0.87
N PHE A 129 6.70 0.47 0.41
CA PHE A 129 6.09 -0.74 -0.13
C PHE A 129 7.08 -1.89 -0.09
N TRP A 130 6.55 -3.11 -0.12
CA TRP A 130 7.34 -4.32 -0.27
C TRP A 130 7.23 -4.83 -1.70
N ALA A 131 8.35 -5.28 -2.26
CA ALA A 131 8.37 -5.92 -3.55
C ALA A 131 9.36 -7.08 -3.59
N ARG A 132 8.94 -8.18 -4.23
CA ARG A 132 9.76 -9.35 -4.54
C ARG A 132 9.90 -9.46 -6.06
N PRO A 133 11.10 -9.32 -6.64
CA PRO A 133 11.29 -9.47 -8.07
C PRO A 133 11.11 -10.93 -8.48
N LEU A 134 10.41 -11.16 -9.59
CA LEU A 134 10.34 -12.47 -10.23
C LEU A 134 11.52 -12.64 -11.17
N THR A 135 12.08 -13.85 -11.17
CA THR A 135 13.00 -14.28 -12.22
C THR A 135 12.24 -14.89 -13.39
N SER A 136 12.91 -15.03 -14.53
CA SER A 136 12.34 -15.68 -15.70
C SER A 136 12.00 -17.14 -15.41
N GLY A 137 10.78 -17.57 -15.75
CA GLY A 137 10.32 -18.96 -15.64
C GLY A 137 10.97 -19.94 -16.62
N LEU A 138 12.11 -19.59 -17.21
CA LEU A 138 12.87 -20.46 -18.11
C LEU A 138 13.83 -21.37 -17.34
N GLY A 139 14.05 -21.14 -16.04
CA GLY A 139 15.21 -21.73 -15.38
C GLY A 139 16.50 -21.33 -16.12
N ALA A 140 17.64 -21.85 -15.70
CA ALA A 140 18.84 -21.75 -16.51
C ALA A 140 18.70 -22.66 -17.75
N ASP A 141 18.04 -22.21 -18.82
CA ASP A 141 18.23 -22.77 -20.16
C ASP A 141 19.30 -21.93 -20.89
N PRO A 142 20.56 -22.40 -20.94
CA PRO A 142 21.65 -21.66 -21.58
C PRO A 142 21.63 -21.78 -23.11
N ALA A 143 20.67 -22.53 -23.69
CA ALA A 143 20.65 -22.87 -25.12
C ALA A 143 19.33 -22.55 -25.85
N GLY A 144 18.28 -22.11 -25.15
CA GLY A 144 16.95 -21.95 -25.73
C GLY A 144 16.67 -20.57 -26.29
N THR A 145 16.59 -20.45 -27.62
CA THR A 145 15.84 -19.43 -28.38
C THR A 145 14.62 -18.90 -27.61
N PRO A 146 14.25 -17.59 -27.64
CA PRO A 146 13.08 -17.08 -26.93
C PRO A 146 11.82 -17.74 -27.47
N ALA A 147 11.41 -18.84 -26.85
CA ALA A 147 10.17 -19.50 -27.18
C ALA A 147 9.07 -18.64 -26.58
N GLY A 148 8.22 -18.07 -27.43
CA GLY A 148 6.92 -17.56 -27.02
C GLY A 148 6.14 -18.70 -26.36
N ASN A 149 6.35 -18.88 -25.06
CA ASN A 149 5.92 -20.07 -24.34
C ASN A 149 4.77 -19.70 -23.43
N ASN A 150 3.69 -20.47 -23.51
CA ASN A 150 2.36 -20.31 -22.92
C ASN A 150 2.30 -20.18 -21.38
N LYS A 151 3.19 -19.41 -20.75
CA LYS A 151 3.29 -19.20 -19.29
C LYS A 151 2.82 -17.80 -18.88
N THR A 152 2.36 -17.69 -17.62
CA THR A 152 1.86 -16.46 -16.99
C THR A 152 2.96 -15.63 -16.30
N ILE A 153 4.23 -16.03 -16.41
CA ILE A 153 5.36 -15.26 -15.90
C ILE A 153 6.32 -14.99 -17.06
N GLY A 154 6.70 -13.72 -17.20
CA GLY A 154 7.53 -13.26 -18.31
C GLY A 154 8.91 -13.92 -18.35
N GLU A 155 9.53 -13.84 -19.51
CA GLU A 155 10.74 -14.58 -19.88
C GLU A 155 12.04 -13.81 -19.59
N ARG A 156 11.95 -12.52 -19.24
CA ARG A 156 13.10 -11.62 -19.07
C ARG A 156 13.11 -10.95 -17.70
N GLN A 157 14.29 -10.71 -17.16
CA GLN A 157 14.49 -10.02 -15.89
C GLN A 157 14.79 -8.53 -16.13
N GLY A 158 14.45 -7.68 -15.16
CA GLY A 158 15.21 -6.45 -14.94
C GLY A 158 14.70 -5.13 -15.55
N ASN A 159 13.57 -5.12 -16.28
CA ASN A 159 13.01 -3.86 -16.78
C ASN A 159 11.57 -3.64 -16.32
N MET A 160 11.45 -3.55 -15.01
CA MET A 160 10.21 -3.29 -14.30
C MET A 160 10.48 -2.29 -13.19
N PHE A 161 9.56 -1.35 -13.01
CA PHE A 161 9.79 -0.24 -12.11
C PHE A 161 8.51 0.24 -11.46
N ILE A 162 8.65 0.68 -10.21
CA ILE A 162 7.57 1.02 -9.30
C ILE A 162 7.86 2.44 -8.80
N GLY A 163 6.85 3.30 -8.73
CA GLY A 163 7.11 4.69 -8.39
C GLY A 163 5.88 5.52 -8.11
N ILE A 164 6.12 6.83 -8.01
CA ILE A 164 5.12 7.86 -7.74
C ILE A 164 5.06 8.85 -8.89
N ALA A 165 3.85 9.25 -9.25
CA ALA A 165 3.57 10.31 -10.21
C ALA A 165 2.49 11.27 -9.70
N ASP A 166 2.35 12.40 -10.38
CA ASP A 166 1.20 13.29 -10.21
C ASP A 166 0.00 12.84 -11.06
N ASN A 167 -1.12 13.57 -10.96
CA ASN A 167 -2.35 13.26 -11.70
C ASN A 167 -2.24 13.36 -13.23
N THR A 168 -1.13 13.87 -13.76
CA THR A 168 -0.83 13.90 -15.21
C THR A 168 0.17 12.82 -15.63
N GLU A 169 0.48 11.88 -14.72
CA GLU A 169 1.48 10.82 -14.88
C GLU A 169 2.93 11.31 -15.00
N VAL A 170 3.20 12.55 -14.58
CA VAL A 170 4.57 13.03 -14.49
C VAL A 170 5.22 12.40 -13.26
N ARG A 171 6.15 11.48 -13.52
CA ARG A 171 6.84 10.66 -12.52
C ARG A 171 7.79 11.50 -11.67
N ALA A 172 7.67 11.42 -10.36
CA ALA A 172 8.54 12.10 -9.40
C ALA A 172 9.67 11.19 -8.89
N ALA A 173 9.39 9.93 -8.58
CA ALA A 173 10.37 8.97 -8.08
C ALA A 173 10.03 7.57 -8.59
N ALA A 174 11.06 6.73 -8.76
CA ALA A 174 10.86 5.33 -9.12
C ALA A 174 12.07 4.48 -8.71
N VAL A 175 11.81 3.22 -8.38
CA VAL A 175 12.80 2.16 -8.22
C VAL A 175 12.65 1.16 -9.36
N ARG A 176 13.77 0.56 -9.77
CA ARG A 176 13.80 -0.53 -10.75
C ARG A 176 14.66 -1.66 -10.21
N PHE A 177 14.19 -2.90 -10.37
CA PHE A 177 15.07 -4.06 -10.33
C PHE A 177 15.78 -4.13 -11.67
N GLY A 178 17.05 -3.74 -11.73
CA GLY A 178 17.86 -3.72 -12.93
C GLY A 178 18.72 -4.98 -13.09
N VAL A 179 19.10 -5.27 -14.33
CA VAL A 179 20.07 -6.31 -14.66
C VAL A 179 21.06 -5.78 -15.69
N ASP A 180 22.34 -6.08 -15.46
CA ASP A 180 23.37 -5.97 -16.48
C ASP A 180 23.57 -7.33 -17.12
N THR A 181 23.81 -7.35 -18.42
CA THR A 181 23.97 -8.58 -19.18
C THR A 181 25.07 -8.50 -20.23
N SER A 182 25.56 -9.66 -20.68
CA SER A 182 26.55 -9.75 -21.75
C SER A 182 26.02 -10.48 -22.99
N GLY A 183 26.38 -9.98 -24.18
CA GLY A 183 26.12 -10.65 -25.46
C GLY A 183 24.86 -10.17 -26.19
N ALA A 184 24.55 -10.83 -27.31
CA ALA A 184 23.44 -10.44 -28.21
C ALA A 184 22.05 -10.74 -27.64
N ASP A 185 21.97 -11.64 -26.65
CA ASP A 185 20.77 -11.82 -25.85
C ASP A 185 20.97 -11.21 -24.46
N PRO A 186 20.56 -9.95 -24.26
CA PRO A 186 20.82 -9.22 -23.03
C PRO A 186 19.98 -9.69 -21.84
N TYR A 187 19.53 -10.95 -21.80
CA TYR A 187 18.67 -11.47 -20.71
C TYR A 187 18.93 -12.94 -20.33
N THR A 188 19.84 -13.65 -21.00
CA THR A 188 20.28 -15.02 -20.63
C THR A 188 21.62 -15.03 -19.87
N ASN A 189 22.49 -14.04 -20.08
CA ASN A 189 23.77 -13.90 -19.37
C ASN A 189 23.74 -12.73 -18.39
N VAL A 190 23.06 -12.91 -17.25
CA VAL A 190 23.02 -11.90 -16.18
C VAL A 190 24.39 -11.78 -15.52
N LEU A 191 25.02 -10.62 -15.68
CA LEU A 191 26.28 -10.26 -15.03
C LEU A 191 26.04 -9.76 -13.61
N GLU A 192 25.04 -8.90 -13.44
CA GLU A 192 24.75 -8.26 -12.16
C GLU A 192 23.25 -7.97 -12.03
N ARG A 193 22.75 -8.08 -10.81
CA ARG A 193 21.38 -7.73 -10.42
C ARG A 193 21.44 -6.56 -9.46
N HIS A 194 21.03 -5.39 -9.91
CA HIS A 194 21.18 -4.14 -9.17
C HIS A 194 19.83 -3.48 -8.91
N ILE A 195 19.72 -2.78 -7.80
CA ILE A 195 18.57 -1.94 -7.48
C ILE A 195 18.90 -0.53 -7.94
N ASP A 196 18.07 0.01 -8.83
CA ASP A 196 18.24 1.35 -9.39
C ASP A 196 17.18 2.30 -8.86
N PHE A 197 17.52 3.59 -8.83
CA PHE A 197 16.57 4.67 -8.63
C PHE A 197 16.56 5.61 -9.85
N ALA A 198 15.44 6.27 -10.09
CA ALA A 198 15.29 7.22 -11.20
C ALA A 198 15.73 8.63 -10.79
N SER A 199 16.54 9.30 -11.60
CA SER A 199 16.93 10.69 -11.35
C SER A 199 17.08 11.49 -12.64
N ALA A 200 16.55 12.71 -12.67
CA ALA A 200 16.80 13.66 -13.75
C ALA A 200 18.30 13.97 -13.92
N SER A 201 19.13 13.81 -12.88
CA SER A 201 20.59 13.95 -12.98
C SER A 201 21.24 13.00 -13.98
N ALA A 202 20.62 11.86 -14.26
CA ALA A 202 21.12 10.86 -15.22
C ALA A 202 20.77 11.19 -16.69
N GLY A 203 20.08 12.31 -16.95
CA GLY A 203 19.68 12.71 -18.29
C GLY A 203 18.83 11.62 -18.98
N ALA A 204 19.21 11.26 -20.20
CA ALA A 204 18.50 10.25 -20.99
C ALA A 204 18.56 8.82 -20.40
N ALA A 205 19.54 8.53 -19.54
CA ALA A 205 19.66 7.21 -18.93
C ALA A 205 18.60 6.97 -17.84
N VAL A 206 18.22 8.04 -17.11
CA VAL A 206 17.26 8.07 -15.98
C VAL A 206 17.66 7.20 -14.78
N TRP A 207 18.04 5.94 -14.99
CA TRP A 207 18.36 4.97 -13.96
C TRP A 207 19.79 5.11 -13.46
N VAL A 208 19.92 5.22 -12.14
CA VAL A 208 21.20 5.28 -11.43
C VAL A 208 21.26 4.08 -10.49
N LYS A 209 22.37 3.33 -10.54
CA LYS A 209 22.61 2.22 -9.61
C LYS A 209 22.74 2.74 -8.19
N SER A 210 22.00 2.13 -7.27
CA SER A 210 22.11 2.44 -5.84
C SER A 210 23.36 1.83 -5.17
N GLY A 211 24.06 0.93 -5.87
CA GLY A 211 25.10 0.09 -5.30
C GLY A 211 24.56 -1.12 -4.52
N GLN A 212 23.23 -1.22 -4.34
CA GLN A 212 22.58 -2.39 -3.74
C GLN A 212 22.29 -3.44 -4.82
N LEU A 213 22.49 -4.70 -4.46
CA LEU A 213 22.16 -5.85 -5.31
C LEU A 213 20.86 -6.48 -4.86
N TRP A 214 20.12 -7.06 -5.81
CA TRP A 214 18.96 -7.90 -5.49
C TRP A 214 19.23 -9.36 -5.82
N THR A 215 18.58 -10.24 -5.07
CA THR A 215 18.62 -11.68 -5.25
C THR A 215 17.23 -12.17 -5.59
N ALA A 216 17.18 -13.25 -6.37
CA ALA A 216 15.92 -13.92 -6.65
C ALA A 216 15.26 -14.35 -5.34
N ASP A 217 13.93 -14.40 -5.36
CA ASP A 217 13.09 -14.89 -4.27
C ASP A 217 13.08 -14.06 -2.98
N SER A 218 13.79 -12.94 -2.93
CA SER A 218 13.87 -12.10 -1.73
C SER A 218 12.92 -10.91 -1.78
N TRP A 219 12.31 -10.61 -0.63
CA TRP A 219 11.53 -9.39 -0.41
C TRP A 219 12.45 -8.20 -0.13
N TYR A 220 12.08 -7.06 -0.69
CA TYR A 220 12.74 -5.78 -0.46
C TYR A 220 11.71 -4.74 -0.02
N ASN A 221 12.00 -4.06 1.08
CA ASN A 221 11.28 -2.87 1.48
C ASN A 221 11.90 -1.66 0.77
N PHE A 222 11.09 -0.93 0.03
CA PHE A 222 11.49 0.32 -0.58
C PHE A 222 10.78 1.48 0.10
N LYS A 223 11.54 2.55 0.35
CA LYS A 223 10.97 3.78 0.87
C LYS A 223 11.52 5.00 0.14
N PHE A 224 10.62 5.90 -0.22
CA PHE A 224 10.94 7.23 -0.72
C PHE A 224 10.52 8.26 0.32
N LYS A 225 11.45 9.14 0.74
CA LYS A 225 11.09 10.37 1.47
C LYS A 225 11.20 11.53 0.49
N MET A 226 10.06 11.96 -0.03
CA MET A 226 9.95 12.91 -1.12
C MET A 226 9.77 14.32 -0.58
N ASP A 227 10.38 15.30 -1.25
CA ASP A 227 10.25 16.73 -0.97
C ASP A 227 9.92 17.45 -2.28
N TYR A 228 8.64 17.84 -2.42
CA TYR A 228 8.09 18.52 -3.58
C TYR A 228 8.46 20.00 -3.65
N THR A 229 9.02 20.59 -2.58
CA THR A 229 9.57 21.95 -2.59
C THR A 229 10.93 21.98 -3.27
N THR A 230 11.81 21.06 -2.90
CA THR A 230 13.16 20.94 -3.47
C THR A 230 13.22 20.08 -4.73
N LYS A 231 12.14 19.35 -5.04
CA LYS A 231 12.07 18.37 -6.14
C LYS A 231 13.12 17.26 -5.99
N THR A 232 13.29 16.79 -4.75
CA THR A 232 14.24 15.73 -4.43
C THR A 232 13.62 14.66 -3.54
N TYR A 233 14.23 13.48 -3.48
CA TYR A 233 13.83 12.43 -2.56
C TYR A 233 15.04 11.67 -2.02
N ASP A 234 14.90 11.15 -0.80
CA ASP A 234 15.80 10.13 -0.28
C ASP A 234 15.23 8.74 -0.58
N PHE A 235 16.12 7.82 -0.95
CA PHE A 235 15.79 6.45 -1.30
C PHE A 235 16.35 5.49 -0.26
N PHE A 236 15.52 4.57 0.22
CA PHE A 236 15.88 3.57 1.21
C PHE A 236 15.55 2.17 0.68
N VAL A 237 16.45 1.23 0.99
CA VAL A 237 16.28 -0.20 0.74
C VAL A 237 16.44 -0.92 2.07
N ASN A 238 15.44 -1.70 2.47
CA ASN A 238 15.42 -2.45 3.74
C ASN A 238 15.75 -1.56 4.96
N GLY A 239 15.18 -0.35 4.98
CA GLY A 239 15.38 0.63 6.04
C GLY A 239 16.71 1.41 5.97
N VAL A 240 17.64 1.05 5.10
CA VAL A 240 18.94 1.73 4.95
C VAL A 240 18.88 2.75 3.82
N LYS A 241 19.31 3.99 4.08
CA LYS A 241 19.39 5.05 3.06
C LYS A 241 20.47 4.69 2.03
N ALA A 242 20.09 4.68 0.76
CA ALA A 242 20.93 4.24 -0.35
C ALA A 242 21.68 5.38 -1.06
N ASN A 243 21.22 6.63 -0.91
CA ASN A 243 21.84 7.82 -1.50
C ASN A 243 22.57 8.66 -0.44
N ALA A 244 23.69 9.28 -0.81
CA ALA A 244 24.40 10.23 0.06
C ALA A 244 23.69 11.60 0.06
N ASP A 245 23.49 12.16 -1.13
CA ASP A 245 22.77 13.41 -1.36
C ASP A 245 21.34 13.15 -1.87
N PRO A 246 20.36 14.03 -1.57
CA PRO A 246 18.99 13.89 -2.08
C PRO A 246 18.94 13.73 -3.60
N ILE A 247 18.19 12.74 -4.07
CA ILE A 247 18.06 12.41 -5.49
C ILE A 247 17.08 13.36 -6.14
N ARG A 248 17.46 14.03 -7.24
CA ARG A 248 16.52 14.84 -8.04
C ARG A 248 15.40 13.96 -8.57
N PHE A 249 14.18 14.48 -8.55
CA PHE A 249 13.01 13.80 -9.11
C PHE A 249 13.29 13.25 -10.51
N TYR A 250 12.64 12.13 -10.86
CA TYR A 250 12.62 11.58 -12.22
C TYR A 250 12.26 12.70 -13.20
N ASN A 251 11.15 13.40 -12.95
CA ASN A 251 10.81 14.64 -13.62
C ASN A 251 10.47 15.73 -12.59
N GLU A 252 11.22 16.82 -12.60
CA GLU A 252 11.09 17.95 -11.67
C GLU A 252 9.81 18.77 -11.86
N THR A 253 9.11 18.60 -12.98
CA THR A 253 7.80 19.22 -13.20
C THR A 253 6.67 18.49 -12.46
N SER A 254 6.94 17.33 -11.83
CA SER A 254 5.93 16.64 -11.02
C SER A 254 5.48 17.50 -9.85
N THR A 255 4.17 17.63 -9.69
CA THR A 255 3.57 18.63 -8.79
C THR A 255 3.15 18.10 -7.43
N ALA A 256 2.68 16.85 -7.35
CA ALA A 256 2.25 16.20 -6.11
C ALA A 256 2.41 14.67 -6.19
N ALA A 257 2.31 13.98 -5.04
CA ALA A 257 2.24 12.52 -4.99
C ALA A 257 0.76 12.12 -5.01
N GLN A 258 0.26 11.65 -6.14
CA GLN A 258 -1.17 11.33 -6.29
C GLN A 258 -1.41 9.95 -6.87
N ARG A 259 -0.36 9.36 -7.45
CA ARG A 259 -0.44 8.09 -8.16
C ARG A 259 0.71 7.18 -7.74
N PHE A 260 0.38 5.96 -7.37
CA PHE A 260 1.34 4.87 -7.28
C PHE A 260 1.27 4.09 -8.59
N PHE A 261 2.39 3.93 -9.26
CA PHE A 261 2.41 3.26 -10.55
C PHE A 261 3.40 2.10 -10.55
N VAL A 262 3.12 1.15 -11.43
CA VAL A 262 4.02 0.05 -11.73
C VAL A 262 4.07 -0.13 -13.25
N SER A 263 5.29 -0.25 -13.77
CA SER A 263 5.55 -0.49 -15.17
C SER A 263 6.33 -1.78 -15.34
N ARG A 264 5.96 -2.53 -16.37
CA ARG A 264 6.55 -3.81 -16.75
C ARG A 264 6.66 -3.86 -18.27
N GLY A 265 7.86 -4.05 -18.79
CA GLY A 265 8.04 -4.32 -20.23
C GLY A 265 7.33 -5.62 -20.66
N THR A 266 7.00 -5.74 -21.95
CA THR A 266 6.25 -6.86 -22.57
C THR A 266 6.62 -8.24 -22.04
N ASN A 267 7.91 -8.53 -22.04
CA ASN A 267 8.47 -9.85 -21.77
C ASN A 267 9.07 -9.95 -20.37
N GLN A 268 8.85 -8.97 -19.51
CA GLN A 268 9.46 -8.91 -18.19
C GLN A 268 8.70 -9.81 -17.20
N ALA A 269 9.43 -10.56 -16.37
CA ALA A 269 8.92 -11.55 -15.43
C ALA A 269 7.90 -10.92 -14.46
N GLY A 270 8.22 -9.74 -13.95
CA GLY A 270 7.35 -8.98 -13.06
C GLY A 270 7.73 -9.13 -11.59
N SER A 271 6.80 -8.81 -10.68
CA SER A 271 7.03 -8.85 -9.23
C SER A 271 5.78 -9.24 -8.49
N ILE A 272 5.98 -9.67 -7.26
CA ILE A 272 4.95 -9.63 -6.24
C ILE A 272 5.15 -8.32 -5.46
N ILE A 273 4.07 -7.58 -5.23
CA ILE A 273 4.06 -6.30 -4.49
C ILE A 273 3.08 -6.43 -3.33
N ASP A 274 3.45 -5.88 -2.19
CA ASP A 274 2.65 -5.96 -0.97
C ASP A 274 2.84 -4.72 -0.08
N ASP A 275 1.93 -4.54 0.87
CA ASP A 275 2.01 -3.55 1.95
C ASP A 275 2.40 -2.13 1.47
N ILE A 276 1.62 -1.59 0.52
CA ILE A 276 1.85 -0.26 -0.04
C ILE A 276 1.34 0.79 0.94
N SER A 277 2.08 1.88 1.10
CA SER A 277 1.71 3.08 1.85
C SER A 277 2.28 4.32 1.17
N VAL A 278 1.43 5.33 0.95
CA VAL A 278 1.80 6.66 0.46
C VAL A 278 1.09 7.67 1.35
N MET A 279 1.85 8.37 2.19
CA MET A 279 1.31 9.18 3.28
C MET A 279 2.04 10.53 3.36
N PRO A 280 1.43 11.56 3.97
CA PRO A 280 2.16 12.78 4.31
C PRO A 280 3.38 12.39 5.14
N THR A 281 4.53 13.03 4.89
CA THR A 281 5.64 12.91 5.83
C THR A 281 5.29 13.77 7.02
N SER A 282 4.76 13.14 8.06
CA SER A 282 4.54 13.81 9.34
C SER A 282 5.85 14.49 9.77
N ALA A 283 5.81 15.82 9.89
CA ALA A 283 6.86 16.60 10.53
C ALA A 283 6.90 16.35 12.05
N VAL A 284 5.91 15.62 12.57
CA VAL A 284 5.95 15.04 13.91
C VAL A 284 7.05 13.97 13.88
N PRO A 285 8.13 14.09 14.67
CA PRO A 285 9.08 13.00 14.81
C PRO A 285 8.28 11.73 15.12
N VAL A 286 8.55 10.65 14.38
CA VAL A 286 7.99 9.32 14.68
C VAL A 286 8.22 9.11 16.16
N THR A 287 7.15 9.22 16.93
CA THR A 287 7.26 9.15 18.38
C THR A 287 7.40 7.66 18.63
N PRO A 288 8.53 7.18 19.18
CA PRO A 288 8.71 5.75 19.39
C PRO A 288 7.49 5.20 20.14
N GLY A 289 6.85 4.15 19.62
CA GLY A 289 5.58 3.66 20.17
C GLY A 289 4.30 4.04 19.41
N ASP A 290 4.38 4.96 18.45
CA ASP A 290 3.30 5.24 17.48
C ASP A 290 3.38 4.18 16.37
N PHE A 291 2.71 3.06 16.57
CA PHE A 291 2.83 1.88 15.73
C PHE A 291 1.85 1.92 14.55
N ASN A 292 0.74 2.64 14.69
CA ASN A 292 -0.23 2.81 13.61
C ASN A 292 0.03 4.07 12.77
N ALA A 293 1.05 4.86 13.14
CA ALA A 293 1.47 6.10 12.49
C ALA A 293 0.37 7.17 12.45
N ASP A 294 -0.54 7.17 13.42
CA ASP A 294 -1.62 8.16 13.54
C ASP A 294 -1.17 9.47 14.23
N GLY A 295 0.11 9.53 14.64
CA GLY A 295 0.72 10.69 15.31
C GLY A 295 0.52 10.69 16.83
N LEU A 296 -0.17 9.69 17.38
CA LEU A 296 -0.43 9.52 18.80
C LEU A 296 0.22 8.21 19.27
N VAL A 297 0.66 8.18 20.52
CA VAL A 297 1.04 6.92 21.20
C VAL A 297 -0.04 6.60 22.22
N ASN A 298 -0.97 5.73 21.84
CA ASN A 298 -2.18 5.46 22.61
C ASN A 298 -2.54 3.95 22.63
N GLY A 299 -3.75 3.63 23.10
CA GLY A 299 -4.19 2.24 23.22
C GLY A 299 -4.33 1.52 21.87
N ALA A 300 -4.59 2.24 20.77
CA ALA A 300 -4.65 1.71 19.42
C ALA A 300 -3.29 1.13 18.98
N ASP A 301 -2.20 1.83 19.29
CA ASP A 301 -0.83 1.34 19.05
C ASP A 301 -0.55 0.08 19.85
N PHE A 302 -0.90 0.08 21.14
CA PHE A 302 -0.72 -1.10 21.98
C PHE A 302 -1.47 -2.32 21.43
N LEU A 303 -2.71 -2.12 20.98
CA LEU A 303 -3.49 -3.18 20.36
C LEU A 303 -2.90 -3.64 19.03
N LEU A 304 -2.27 -2.75 18.26
CA LEU A 304 -1.54 -3.13 17.06
C LEU A 304 -0.31 -3.98 17.42
N TRP A 305 0.50 -3.54 18.38
CA TRP A 305 1.66 -4.29 18.87
C TRP A 305 1.30 -5.65 19.48
N GLN A 306 0.18 -5.76 20.20
CA GLN A 306 -0.29 -7.04 20.74
C GLN A 306 -0.64 -8.05 19.64
N ARG A 307 -1.07 -7.56 18.47
CA ARG A 307 -1.42 -8.39 17.32
C ARG A 307 -0.21 -8.69 16.44
N ASP A 308 0.75 -7.78 16.40
CA ASP A 308 2.01 -7.94 15.69
C ASP A 308 3.15 -7.30 16.50
N THR A 309 3.93 -8.12 17.19
CA THR A 309 5.04 -7.62 18.02
C THR A 309 6.23 -7.15 17.19
N THR A 310 6.20 -7.30 15.86
CA THR A 310 7.28 -6.87 14.96
C THR A 310 7.19 -5.39 14.59
N VAL A 311 6.07 -4.73 14.89
CA VAL A 311 5.87 -3.29 14.61
C VAL A 311 6.76 -2.37 15.44
N GLY A 312 7.36 -2.87 16.53
CA GLY A 312 8.31 -2.11 17.34
C GLY A 312 8.48 -2.65 18.77
N SER A 313 9.21 -1.91 19.61
CA SER A 313 9.46 -2.28 21.00
C SER A 313 8.33 -1.85 21.92
N LEU A 314 7.82 -2.75 22.76
CA LEU A 314 6.85 -2.38 23.80
C LEU A 314 7.38 -1.28 24.73
N ASP A 315 8.69 -1.23 24.94
CA ASP A 315 9.29 -0.22 25.81
C ASP A 315 9.24 1.18 25.19
N ASP A 316 9.29 1.28 23.86
CA ASP A 316 9.08 2.54 23.14
C ASP A 316 7.64 3.05 23.36
N TRP A 317 6.65 2.15 23.26
CA TRP A 317 5.25 2.49 23.56
C TRP A 317 5.06 2.96 25.01
N LYS A 318 5.60 2.23 25.99
CA LYS A 318 5.49 2.63 27.41
C LYS A 318 6.13 3.98 27.67
N ALA A 319 7.28 4.26 27.06
CA ALA A 319 8.02 5.50 27.26
C ALA A 319 7.30 6.72 26.70
N ASN A 320 6.43 6.54 25.70
CA ASN A 320 5.80 7.63 24.98
C ASN A 320 4.27 7.65 25.06
N PHE A 321 3.63 6.71 25.75
CA PHE A 321 2.17 6.68 25.91
C PHE A 321 1.63 8.00 26.45
N GLY A 322 0.77 8.65 25.68
CA GLY A 322 0.20 9.96 26.00
C GLY A 322 1.10 11.17 25.72
N ALA A 323 2.32 11.00 25.22
CA ALA A 323 3.26 12.11 24.95
C ALA A 323 2.76 13.10 23.88
N SER A 324 2.00 12.62 22.88
CA SER A 324 1.38 13.47 21.85
C SER A 324 0.05 14.12 22.29
N SER A 325 -0.40 13.86 23.52
CA SER A 325 -1.71 14.33 24.01
C SER A 325 -1.58 15.59 24.88
N THR A 326 -1.39 16.75 24.26
CA THR A 326 -1.95 17.99 24.84
C THR A 326 -3.40 18.14 24.39
N VAL A 327 -4.24 17.15 24.70
CA VAL A 327 -5.69 17.38 24.65
C VAL A 327 -5.99 18.26 25.85
N ALA A 328 -6.43 19.50 25.60
CA ALA A 328 -7.02 20.32 26.64
C ALA A 328 -8.15 19.52 27.27
N ILE A 329 -7.95 19.04 28.51
CA ILE A 329 -9.01 18.43 29.30
C ILE A 329 -10.00 19.57 29.53
N GLY A 330 -11.05 19.65 28.69
CA GLY A 330 -12.16 20.53 28.93
C GLY A 330 -12.65 20.26 30.35
N ALA A 331 -12.79 21.32 31.16
CA ALA A 331 -13.20 21.21 32.54
C ALA A 331 -14.40 20.25 32.63
N VAL A 332 -14.19 19.11 33.26
CA VAL A 332 -15.24 18.12 33.48
C VAL A 332 -16.31 18.85 34.28
N PRO A 333 -17.55 19.01 33.77
CA PRO A 333 -18.62 19.61 34.54
C PRO A 333 -18.76 18.79 35.82
N GLU A 334 -18.58 19.42 36.98
CA GLU A 334 -18.56 18.70 38.25
C GLU A 334 -19.79 17.79 38.36
N PRO A 335 -19.60 16.52 38.76
CA PRO A 335 -20.67 15.53 38.72
C PRO A 335 -21.81 15.98 39.62
N ALA A 336 -23.02 15.56 39.27
CA ALA A 336 -24.29 15.75 40.00
C ALA A 336 -24.28 15.38 41.50
N ALA A 337 -23.13 15.02 42.08
CA ALA A 337 -22.88 14.83 43.50
C ALA A 337 -23.22 16.08 44.33
N ALA A 338 -22.88 17.30 43.88
CA ALA A 338 -23.25 18.52 44.61
C ALA A 338 -24.78 18.73 44.61
N ALA A 339 -25.44 18.47 43.48
CA ALA A 339 -26.89 18.53 43.36
C ALA A 339 -27.59 17.45 44.19
N LEU A 340 -27.07 16.23 44.21
CA LEU A 340 -27.58 15.12 45.04
C LEU A 340 -27.36 15.39 46.53
N ALA A 341 -26.23 15.96 46.93
CA ALA A 341 -25.98 16.36 48.32
C ALA A 341 -26.95 17.47 48.77
N ALA A 342 -27.23 18.45 47.91
CA ALA A 342 -28.23 19.49 48.19
C ALA A 342 -29.65 18.91 48.31
N LEU A 343 -30.05 17.99 47.42
CA LEU A 343 -31.35 17.32 47.49
C LEU A 343 -31.48 16.43 48.75
N ALA A 344 -30.42 15.73 49.13
CA ALA A 344 -30.38 14.95 50.37
C ALA A 344 -30.54 15.83 51.62
N ALA A 345 -29.87 16.99 51.66
CA ALA A 345 -30.00 17.95 52.75
C ALA A 345 -31.43 18.53 52.86
N ILE A 346 -32.08 18.81 51.73
CA ILE A 346 -33.48 19.27 51.70
C ILE A 346 -34.42 18.17 52.20
N GLY A 347 -34.23 16.92 51.77
CA GLY A 347 -35.03 15.77 52.21
C GLY A 347 -34.97 15.55 53.72
N LEU A 348 -33.79 15.66 54.33
CA LEU A 348 -33.61 15.51 55.78
C LEU A 348 -34.27 16.65 56.58
N GLY A 349 -34.23 17.89 56.07
CA GLY A 349 -34.89 19.04 56.71
C GLY A 349 -36.42 18.95 56.76
N VAL A 350 -37.04 18.37 55.72
CA VAL A 350 -38.51 18.20 55.65
C VAL A 350 -38.99 17.12 56.62
N VAL A 351 -38.22 16.03 56.78
CA VAL A 351 -38.57 14.95 57.72
C VAL A 351 -38.38 15.39 59.18
N GLY A 352 -37.37 16.22 59.47
CA GLY A 352 -37.12 16.74 60.82
C GLY A 352 -38.20 17.68 61.36
N ARG A 353 -38.90 18.43 60.50
CA ARG A 353 -39.98 19.36 60.91
C ARG A 353 -41.30 18.69 61.25
N LYS A 354 -41.53 17.43 60.86
CA LYS A 354 -42.78 16.69 61.16
C LYS A 354 -42.79 15.98 62.52
N ARG A 355 -41.71 16.10 63.32
CA ARG A 355 -41.58 15.45 64.63
C ARG A 355 -41.42 16.44 65.81
N ARG A 356 -41.88 17.68 65.66
CA ARG A 356 -42.01 18.62 66.79
C ARG A 356 -43.45 19.02 67.01
#